data_AF-A0AAD6Y1W5-F1
#
_entry.id   AF-A0AAD6Y1W5-F1
#
_cell.length_a   1.000
_cell.length_b   1.000
_cell.length_c   1.000
_cell.angle_alpha   90.00
_cell.angle_beta   90.00
_cell.angle_gamma   90.00
#
_symmetry.space_group_name_H-M   'P 1'
#
loop_
_entity.id
_entity.type
_entity.pdbx_description
1 polymer ?
#
loop_
_entity_poly.entity_id
_entity_poly.type
_entity_poly.pdbx_seq_one_letter_code
_entity_poly.pdbx_strand_id
1 'polypeptide(L)'
;GLLLGCNIVQFRTSRGKILREKGRLFAILVSVAWHEIWRLRVDRVLTHPNKIHSELVICTQWLRSINTSLSRDRILTDKIKFGKLCFDKELALNTWSGLLLNEESLPDDWTYTKGVLVGIQLYTVRKGIG
;
A
#
# COMPACT_ATOMS: atom_id res chain seq x y z
N GLY A 1 -5.99 -6.83 18.39
CA GLY A 1 -7.34 -6.45 17.89
C GLY A 1 -7.33 -5.70 16.57
N LEU A 2 -6.40 -4.75 16.36
CA LEU A 2 -6.45 -3.83 15.21
C LEU A 2 -6.45 -4.50 13.83
N LEU A 3 -5.68 -5.57 13.62
CA LEU A 3 -5.68 -6.31 12.34
C LEU A 3 -7.06 -6.86 11.98
N LEU A 4 -7.79 -7.41 12.95
CA LEU A 4 -9.11 -7.99 12.71
C LEU A 4 -10.17 -6.90 12.49
N GLY A 5 -9.97 -5.71 13.07
CA GLY A 5 -10.89 -4.57 12.97
C GLY A 5 -10.56 -3.55 11.88
N CYS A 6 -9.42 -3.64 11.19
CA CYS A 6 -8.97 -2.59 10.27
C CYS A 6 -9.93 -2.37 9.09
N ASN A 7 -10.62 -3.44 8.65
CA ASN A 7 -11.63 -3.39 7.58
C ASN A 7 -12.93 -2.67 8.00
N ILE A 8 -13.13 -2.45 9.30
CA ILE A 8 -14.34 -1.80 9.87
C ILE A 8 -14.08 -0.31 10.12
N VAL A 9 -12.81 0.12 10.09
CA VAL A 9 -12.44 1.53 10.30
C VAL A 9 -12.99 2.39 9.17
N GLN A 10 -13.81 3.39 9.54
CA GLN A 10 -14.44 4.31 8.62
C GLN A 10 -13.83 5.70 8.76
N PHE A 11 -13.41 6.25 7.62
CA PHE A 11 -13.03 7.66 7.53
C PHE A 11 -14.21 8.46 7.02
N ARG A 12 -14.40 9.66 7.57
CA ARG A 12 -15.50 10.55 7.21
C ARG A 12 -14.96 11.91 6.85
N THR A 13 -15.59 12.56 5.87
CA THR A 13 -15.38 14.00 5.62
C THR A 13 -16.06 14.83 6.71
N SER A 14 -15.71 16.12 6.81
CA SER A 14 -16.37 17.11 7.69
C SER A 14 -17.88 17.17 7.47
N ARG A 15 -18.38 16.79 6.28
CA ARG A 15 -19.80 16.68 5.94
C ARG A 15 -20.45 15.32 6.29
N GLY A 16 -19.72 14.41 6.95
CA GLY A 16 -20.22 13.12 7.41
C GLY A 16 -20.24 11.97 6.39
N LYS A 17 -19.98 12.23 5.10
CA LYS A 17 -19.88 11.18 4.05
C LYS A 17 -18.73 10.22 4.34
N ILE A 18 -18.99 8.92 4.21
CA ILE A 18 -18.01 7.85 4.41
C ILE A 18 -17.08 7.79 3.20
N LEU A 19 -15.78 7.80 3.45
CA LEU A 19 -14.70 7.70 2.48
C LEU A 19 -14.21 6.25 2.43
N ARG A 20 -14.86 5.44 1.58
CA ARG A 20 -14.62 4.00 1.49
C ARG A 20 -13.20 3.71 0.98
N GLU A 21 -12.72 4.49 0.04
CA GLU A 21 -11.39 4.47 -0.54
C GLU A 21 -10.30 4.62 0.54
N LYS A 22 -10.49 5.54 1.49
CA LYS A 22 -9.54 5.77 2.60
C LYS A 22 -9.57 4.65 3.63
N GLY A 23 -10.76 4.14 3.97
CA GLY A 23 -10.91 2.97 4.86
C GLY A 23 -10.23 1.74 4.28
N ARG A 24 -10.41 1.51 2.98
CA ARG A 24 -9.75 0.44 2.25
C ARG A 24 -8.23 0.61 2.25
N LEU A 25 -7.73 1.79 1.88
CA LEU A 25 -6.30 2.07 1.87
C LEU A 25 -5.67 1.81 3.24
N PHE A 26 -6.32 2.28 4.32
CA PHE A 26 -5.89 2.00 5.69
C PHE A 26 -5.82 0.51 5.99
N ALA A 27 -6.84 -0.26 5.63
CA ALA A 27 -6.86 -1.71 5.84
C ALA A 27 -5.71 -2.41 5.10
N ILE A 28 -5.41 -2.00 3.85
CA ILE A 28 -4.26 -2.49 3.08
C ILE A 28 -2.96 -2.18 3.82
N LEU A 29 -2.73 -0.92 4.18
CA LEU A 29 -1.49 -0.48 4.82
C LEU A 29 -1.25 -1.19 6.15
N VAL A 30 -2.29 -1.31 7.00
CA VAL A 30 -2.20 -2.03 8.28
C VAL A 30 -1.92 -3.51 8.07
N SER A 31 -2.58 -4.15 7.10
CA SER A 31 -2.38 -5.57 6.82
C SER A 31 -0.98 -5.86 6.31
N VAL A 32 -0.49 -5.01 5.39
CA VAL A 32 0.88 -5.12 4.86
C VAL A 32 1.90 -4.88 5.97
N ALA A 33 1.75 -3.82 6.77
CA ALA A 33 2.66 -3.53 7.88
C ALA A 33 2.70 -4.67 8.92
N TRP A 34 1.53 -5.23 9.27
CA TRP A 34 1.46 -6.38 10.17
C TRP A 34 2.19 -7.59 9.60
N HIS A 35 1.94 -7.93 8.33
CA HIS A 35 2.60 -9.06 7.68
C HIS A 35 4.13 -8.90 7.65
N GLU A 36 4.63 -7.69 7.36
CA GLU A 36 6.05 -7.38 7.42
C GLU A 36 6.63 -7.58 8.83
N ILE A 37 5.97 -7.04 9.87
CA ILE A 37 6.39 -7.22 11.27
C ILE A 37 6.42 -8.69 11.66
N TRP A 38 5.36 -9.43 11.34
CA TRP A 38 5.28 -10.86 11.61
C TRP A 38 6.40 -11.63 10.92
N ARG A 39 6.66 -11.36 9.63
CA ARG A 39 7.74 -12.00 8.89
C ARG A 39 9.11 -11.70 9.50
N LEU A 40 9.38 -10.45 9.89
CA LEU A 40 10.64 -10.07 10.54
C LEU A 40 10.82 -10.77 11.89
N ARG A 41 9.74 -10.95 12.67
CA ARG A 41 9.77 -11.73 13.91
C ARG A 41 10.11 -13.19 13.64
N VAL A 42 9.49 -13.78 12.62
CA VAL A 42 9.75 -15.17 12.23
C VAL A 42 11.19 -15.36 11.76
N ASP A 43 11.74 -14.48 10.90
CA ASP A 43 13.14 -14.56 10.46
C ASP A 43 14.09 -14.48 11.66
N ARG A 44 13.83 -13.60 12.63
CA ARG A 44 14.60 -13.54 13.87
C ARG A 44 14.50 -14.84 14.66
N VAL A 45 13.30 -15.35 14.93
CA VAL A 45 13.14 -16.52 15.83
C VAL A 45 13.66 -17.82 15.20
N LEU A 46 13.42 -18.05 13.91
CA LEU A 46 13.62 -19.36 13.29
C LEU A 46 14.87 -19.46 12.39
N THR A 47 15.36 -18.36 11.84
CA THR A 47 16.39 -18.43 10.78
C THR A 47 17.65 -17.67 11.15
N HIS A 48 17.52 -16.45 11.69
CA HIS A 48 18.64 -15.56 11.98
C HIS A 48 18.44 -14.77 13.30
N PRO A 49 18.61 -15.41 14.48
CA PRO A 49 18.36 -14.80 15.79
C PRO A 49 19.12 -13.50 16.08
N ASN A 50 20.30 -13.32 15.49
CA ASN A 50 21.13 -12.13 15.71
C ASN A 50 21.13 -11.15 14.53
N LYS A 51 20.29 -11.36 13.52
CA LYS A 51 20.26 -10.48 12.35
C LYS A 51 19.49 -9.20 12.65
N ILE A 52 20.20 -8.09 12.55
CA ILE A 52 19.63 -6.75 12.58
C ILE A 52 19.32 -6.38 11.13
N HIS A 53 18.03 -6.21 10.83
CA HIS A 53 17.62 -5.71 9.51
C HIS A 53 17.87 -4.21 9.43
N SER A 54 18.49 -3.76 8.34
CA SER A 54 18.62 -2.34 8.03
C SER A 54 17.25 -1.72 7.77
N GLU A 55 17.02 -0.51 8.29
CA GLU A 55 15.80 0.28 8.05
C GLU A 55 15.51 0.41 6.55
N LEU A 56 16.54 0.67 5.74
CA LEU A 56 16.40 0.78 4.28
C LEU A 56 15.87 -0.51 3.65
N VAL A 57 16.32 -1.67 4.13
CA VAL A 57 15.87 -2.98 3.63
C VAL A 57 14.41 -3.21 4.03
N ILE A 58 14.04 -2.85 5.27
CA ILE A 58 12.65 -2.95 5.75
C ILE A 58 11.74 -2.04 4.93
N CYS A 59 12.10 -0.77 4.73
CA CYS A 59 11.32 0.19 3.95
C CYS A 59 11.17 -0.25 2.50
N THR A 60 12.25 -0.74 1.87
CA THR A 60 12.21 -1.24 0.49
C THR A 60 11.29 -2.46 0.35
N GLN A 61 11.35 -3.37 1.31
CA GLN A 61 10.51 -4.57 1.30
C GLN A 61 9.03 -4.23 1.58
N TRP A 62 8.78 -3.32 2.51
CA TRP A 62 7.43 -2.81 2.78
C TRP A 62 6.84 -2.12 1.54
N LEU A 63 7.62 -1.25 0.88
CA LEU A 63 7.22 -0.59 -0.36
C LEU A 63 6.93 -1.59 -1.49
N ARG A 64 7.74 -2.65 -1.61
CA ARG A 64 7.48 -3.75 -2.56
C ARG A 64 6.15 -4.45 -2.27
N SER A 65 5.83 -4.70 -1.00
CA SER A 65 4.56 -5.32 -0.60
C SER A 65 3.37 -4.41 -0.93
N ILE A 66 3.48 -3.10 -0.69
CA ILE A 66 2.44 -2.12 -1.08
C ILE A 66 2.26 -2.09 -2.60
N ASN A 67 3.35 -2.03 -3.36
CA ASN A 67 3.31 -2.06 -4.83
C ASN A 67 2.70 -3.35 -5.39
N THR A 68 2.89 -4.47 -4.69
CA THR A 68 2.25 -5.74 -5.03
C THR A 68 0.73 -5.65 -4.82
N SER A 69 0.26 -5.01 -3.75
CA SER A 69 -1.17 -4.73 -3.55
C SER A 69 -1.74 -3.81 -4.63
N LEU A 70 -1.03 -2.73 -5.00
CA LEU A 70 -1.43 -1.86 -6.10
C LEU A 70 -1.54 -2.63 -7.42
N SER A 71 -0.52 -3.43 -7.75
CA SER A 71 -0.54 -4.22 -8.99
C SER A 71 -1.68 -5.25 -8.99
N ARG A 72 -1.99 -5.84 -7.84
CA ARG A 72 -3.12 -6.77 -7.72
C ARG A 72 -4.45 -6.06 -7.97
N ASP A 73 -4.65 -4.89 -7.36
CA ASP A 73 -5.86 -4.09 -7.57
C ASP A 73 -6.02 -3.71 -9.04
N ARG A 74 -4.94 -3.25 -9.69
CA ARG A 74 -4.91 -2.94 -11.12
C ARG A 74 -5.25 -4.14 -12.01
N ILE A 75 -4.77 -5.34 -11.66
CA ILE A 75 -5.11 -6.55 -12.43
C ILE A 75 -6.61 -6.85 -12.27
N LEU A 76 -7.14 -6.74 -11.06
CA LEU A 76 -8.53 -7.06 -10.77
C LEU A 76 -9.53 -6.07 -11.40
N THR A 77 -9.10 -4.85 -11.78
CA THR A 77 -9.95 -3.91 -12.53
C THR A 77 -10.16 -4.28 -14.00
N ASP A 78 -9.41 -5.27 -14.53
CA ASP A 78 -9.49 -5.69 -15.92
C ASP A 78 -10.85 -6.38 -16.23
N LYS A 79 -11.76 -5.63 -16.85
CA LYS A 79 -13.08 -6.13 -17.27
C LYS A 79 -13.02 -7.23 -18.32
N ILE A 80 -11.98 -7.26 -19.16
CA ILE A 80 -11.83 -8.28 -20.19
C ILE A 80 -11.54 -9.62 -19.54
N LYS A 81 -10.68 -9.63 -18.50
CA LYS A 81 -10.31 -10.86 -17.77
C LYS A 81 -11.35 -11.30 -16.75
N PHE A 82 -11.94 -10.36 -16.02
CA PHE A 82 -12.77 -10.69 -14.84
C PHE A 82 -14.27 -10.43 -15.05
N GLY A 83 -14.68 -9.82 -16.15
CA GLY A 83 -16.09 -9.59 -16.48
C GLY A 83 -16.84 -8.89 -15.34
N LYS A 84 -17.93 -9.51 -14.85
CA LYS A 84 -18.74 -8.99 -13.74
C LYS A 84 -18.07 -9.10 -12.36
N LEU A 85 -17.01 -9.91 -12.24
CA LEU A 85 -16.22 -10.06 -11.02
C LEU A 85 -15.07 -9.03 -10.96
N CYS A 86 -14.99 -8.12 -11.94
CA CYS A 86 -13.97 -7.07 -11.92
C CYS A 86 -14.11 -6.20 -10.68
N PHE A 87 -12.99 -5.83 -10.11
CA PHE A 87 -12.93 -4.80 -9.09
C PHE A 87 -13.33 -3.45 -9.67
N ASP A 88 -14.01 -2.65 -8.87
CA ASP A 88 -14.45 -1.32 -9.27
C ASP A 88 -13.23 -0.43 -9.55
N LYS A 89 -13.11 0.00 -10.81
CA LYS A 89 -11.99 0.82 -11.30
C LYS A 89 -11.94 2.16 -10.58
N GLU A 90 -13.09 2.82 -10.39
CA GLU A 90 -13.14 4.13 -9.74
C GLU A 90 -12.70 4.02 -8.28
N LEU A 91 -13.13 2.96 -7.60
CA LEU A 91 -12.67 2.66 -6.25
C LEU A 91 -11.15 2.42 -6.19
N ALA A 92 -10.57 1.72 -7.17
CA ALA A 92 -9.12 1.51 -7.24
C ALA A 92 -8.37 2.83 -7.43
N LEU A 93 -8.77 3.65 -8.42
CA LEU A 93 -8.16 4.95 -8.69
C LEU A 93 -8.18 5.84 -7.44
N ASN A 94 -9.34 5.95 -6.79
CA ASN A 94 -9.51 6.75 -5.57
C ASN A 94 -8.75 6.19 -4.36
N THR A 95 -8.57 4.86 -4.27
CA THR A 95 -7.84 4.22 -3.16
C THR A 95 -6.35 4.57 -3.20
N TRP A 96 -5.77 4.67 -4.40
CA TRP A 96 -4.33 4.87 -4.59
C TRP A 96 -3.94 6.32 -4.91
N SER A 97 -4.92 7.21 -5.13
CA SER A 97 -4.64 8.62 -5.40
C SER A 97 -3.97 9.32 -4.23
N GLY A 98 -3.01 10.19 -4.54
CA GLY A 98 -2.14 10.89 -3.61
C GLY A 98 -0.94 10.06 -3.11
N LEU A 99 -0.78 8.82 -3.58
CA LEU A 99 0.31 7.93 -3.18
C LEU A 99 1.20 7.51 -4.36
N LEU A 100 0.83 7.84 -5.60
CA LEU A 100 1.56 7.36 -6.77
C LEU A 100 2.85 8.16 -6.96
N LEU A 101 3.91 7.46 -7.37
CA LEU A 101 5.15 8.10 -7.76
C LEU A 101 4.91 8.86 -9.07
N ASN A 102 5.27 10.15 -9.08
CA ASN A 102 5.05 11.05 -10.22
C ASN A 102 3.59 11.08 -10.70
N GLU A 103 2.63 11.12 -9.76
CA GLU A 103 1.19 11.05 -10.04
C GLU A 103 0.73 12.10 -11.08
N GLU A 104 1.29 13.31 -11.04
CA GLU A 104 0.98 14.39 -12.00
C GLU A 104 1.31 14.04 -13.46
N SER A 105 2.21 13.09 -13.69
CA SER A 105 2.59 12.62 -15.03
C SER A 105 1.77 11.43 -15.52
N LEU A 106 0.95 10.85 -14.65
CA LEU A 106 0.11 9.71 -14.98
C LEU A 106 -1.23 10.18 -15.57
N PRO A 107 -1.83 9.41 -16.49
CA PRO A 107 -3.20 9.68 -16.91
C PRO A 107 -4.17 9.45 -15.73
N ASP A 108 -5.31 10.16 -15.75
CA ASP A 108 -6.39 10.01 -14.76
C ASP A 108 -6.77 8.52 -14.55
N ASP A 109 -6.77 7.75 -15.64
CA ASP A 109 -6.88 6.30 -15.60
C ASP A 109 -5.53 5.62 -15.85
N TRP A 110 -4.74 5.51 -14.78
CA TRP A 110 -3.45 4.83 -14.79
C TRP A 110 -3.55 3.30 -14.81
N THR A 111 -4.75 2.70 -14.75
CA THR A 111 -4.89 1.24 -14.64
C THR A 111 -4.38 0.49 -15.86
N TYR A 112 -4.33 1.15 -17.02
CA TYR A 112 -3.74 0.61 -18.25
C TYR A 112 -2.24 0.92 -18.41
N THR A 113 -1.69 1.77 -17.54
CA THR A 113 -0.29 2.18 -17.57
C THR A 113 0.60 1.12 -16.91
N LYS A 114 1.68 0.74 -17.57
CA LYS A 114 2.70 -0.17 -17.02
C LYS A 114 3.66 0.60 -16.11
N GLY A 115 4.17 -0.07 -15.07
CA GLY A 115 5.20 0.51 -14.20
C GLY A 115 4.70 1.56 -13.21
N VAL A 116 3.38 1.64 -12.97
CA VAL A 116 2.84 2.50 -11.91
C VAL A 116 3.24 1.94 -10.55
N LEU A 117 3.82 2.80 -9.71
CA LEU A 117 4.33 2.46 -8.39
C LEU A 117 3.85 3.51 -7.38
N VAL A 118 3.73 3.09 -6.13
CA VAL A 118 3.62 3.97 -4.97
C VAL A 118 4.97 4.62 -4.69
N GLY A 119 4.95 5.92 -4.39
CA GLY A 119 6.10 6.69 -3.95
C GLY A 119 6.18 6.75 -2.43
N ILE A 120 7.37 6.54 -1.87
CA ILE A 120 7.68 6.92 -0.48
C ILE A 120 8.81 7.92 -0.53
N GLN A 121 8.56 9.13 0.00
CA GLN A 121 9.63 10.06 0.33
C GLN A 121 10.34 9.49 1.57
N LEU A 122 11.48 8.83 1.36
CA LEU A 122 12.34 8.48 2.49
C LEU A 122 12.84 9.79 3.09
N TYR A 123 12.50 10.04 4.36
CA TYR A 123 13.19 11.08 5.12
C TYR A 123 14.63 10.58 5.28
N THR A 124 15.51 11.00 4.38
CA THR A 124 16.93 10.84 4.64
C THR A 124 17.19 11.72 5.85
N VAL A 125 17.42 11.11 7.02
CA VAL A 125 18.02 11.81 8.15
C VAL A 125 19.24 12.51 7.57
N ARG A 126 19.18 13.84 7.43
CA ARG A 126 20.35 14.65 7.13
C ARG A 126 21.34 14.30 8.22
N LYS A 127 22.33 13.44 7.93
CA LYS A 127 23.53 13.34 8.73
C LYS A 127 24.04 14.78 8.80
N GLY A 128 23.86 15.38 9.98
CA GLY A 128 24.42 16.68 10.27
C GLY A 128 25.91 16.60 9.97
N ILE A 129 26.34 17.39 9.00
CA ILE A 129 27.74 17.68 8.79
C ILE A 129 28.04 18.70 9.89
N GLY A 130 28.60 18.21 10.99
CA GLY A 130 29.25 18.99 12.04
C GLY A 130 30.71 18.59 12.07
#